data_AF-A0A1M6ARJ6-F1
#
_entry.id   AF-A0A1M6ARJ6-F1
#
_cell.length_a   1.000
_cell.length_b   1.000
_cell.length_c   1.000
_cell.angle_alpha   90.00
_cell.angle_beta   90.00
_cell.angle_gamma   90.00
#
_symmetry.space_group_name_H-M   'P 1'
#
loop_
_entity.id
_entity.type
_entity.pdbx_description
1 polymer ?
#
loop_
_entity_poly.entity_id
_entity_poly.type
_entity_poly.pdbx_seq_one_letter_code
_entity_poly.pdbx_strand_id
1 'polypeptide(L)'
;MSYKNYYYGDINMDINLSMRKLQILREDLFKDKPFYKRIYNKYRIKTLKKIIKSGFPQPAIVVSLNPFLVAAYSDDLDCVAILAFPKDLINEYKLTIGSKLLSLNTYKNGNEYDNDIMPGENPKGLWVGFTPNIADFLSEDMEIIERKKIDISDEYWGRGYELGLKYINNFPDVQRSGEPLLSGKIPLGI
;
A
#
# COMPACT_ATOMS: atom_id res chain seq x y z
N MET A 1 -12.29 3.40 -13.55
CA MET A 1 -12.40 3.51 -12.08
C MET A 1 -12.16 4.96 -11.68
N SER A 2 -13.22 5.64 -11.24
CA SER A 2 -13.16 7.05 -10.84
C SER A 2 -12.61 7.13 -9.42
N TYR A 3 -11.44 7.73 -9.22
CA TYR A 3 -10.83 7.96 -7.89
C TYR A 3 -11.57 9.03 -7.06
N LYS A 4 -12.82 9.39 -7.40
CA LYS A 4 -13.56 10.52 -6.82
C LYS A 4 -13.90 10.38 -5.32
N ASN A 5 -13.72 9.20 -4.73
CA ASN A 5 -14.09 8.94 -3.33
C ASN A 5 -12.88 8.70 -2.41
N TYR A 6 -11.66 8.95 -2.89
CA TYR A 6 -10.46 8.76 -2.07
C TYR A 6 -9.95 10.10 -1.53
N TYR A 7 -9.78 10.15 -0.22
CA TYR A 7 -9.17 11.27 0.47
C TYR A 7 -7.64 11.15 0.41
N TYR A 8 -7.02 12.29 0.12
CA TYR A 8 -5.59 12.53 0.17
C TYR A 8 -5.35 13.48 1.34
N GLY A 9 -4.35 13.22 2.17
CA GLY A 9 -4.08 14.10 3.30
C GLY A 9 -3.53 15.45 2.85
N ASP A 10 -3.58 16.43 3.75
CA ASP A 10 -2.81 17.69 3.65
C ASP A 10 -1.30 17.48 3.92
N ILE A 11 -0.86 16.23 3.92
CA ILE A 11 0.53 15.83 4.06
C ILE A 11 1.24 16.10 2.74
N ASN A 12 2.41 16.74 2.81
CA ASN A 12 3.32 16.82 1.67
C ASN A 12 4.54 15.96 1.98
N MET A 13 4.50 14.71 1.53
CA MET A 13 5.65 13.84 1.51
C MET A 13 6.61 14.38 0.44
N ASP A 14 7.77 14.84 0.86
CA ASP A 14 8.83 15.35 -0.03
C ASP A 14 9.58 14.19 -0.73
N ILE A 15 8.82 13.25 -1.29
CA ILE A 15 9.36 12.11 -2.04
C ILE A 15 8.74 12.07 -3.44
N ASN A 16 9.50 11.51 -4.38
CA ASN A 16 9.18 11.44 -5.79
C ASN A 16 9.01 9.99 -6.23
N LEU A 17 8.07 9.78 -7.14
CA LEU A 17 7.88 8.50 -7.81
C LEU A 17 9.11 8.15 -8.65
N SER A 18 9.73 7.00 -8.37
CA SER A 18 10.72 6.36 -9.24
C SER A 18 10.02 5.72 -10.43
N MET A 19 10.26 6.26 -11.63
CA MET A 19 9.73 5.66 -12.85
C MET A 19 10.32 4.27 -13.12
N ARG A 20 11.58 4.05 -12.72
CA ARG A 20 12.27 2.75 -12.84
C ARG A 20 11.60 1.70 -11.96
N LYS A 21 11.43 1.98 -10.67
CA LYS A 21 10.76 1.03 -9.76
C LYS A 21 9.30 0.82 -10.13
N LEU A 22 8.60 1.86 -10.59
CA LEU A 22 7.24 1.71 -11.10
C LEU A 22 7.18 0.77 -12.31
N GLN A 23 8.15 0.84 -13.22
CA GLN A 23 8.18 -0.04 -14.39
C GLN A 23 8.38 -1.51 -14.00
N ILE A 24 9.14 -1.80 -12.94
CA ILE A 24 9.29 -3.16 -12.39
C ILE A 24 7.94 -3.69 -11.90
N LEU A 25 7.19 -2.88 -11.15
CA LEU A 25 5.92 -3.29 -10.55
C LEU A 25 4.72 -3.22 -11.50
N ARG A 26 4.78 -2.38 -12.53
CA ARG A 26 3.66 -2.04 -13.42
C ARG A 26 4.12 -1.90 -14.86
N GLU A 27 4.81 -2.92 -15.36
CA GLU A 27 5.31 -2.97 -16.74
C GLU A 27 4.21 -2.68 -17.76
N ASP A 28 2.96 -3.09 -17.46
CA ASP A 28 1.77 -2.85 -18.28
C ASP A 28 1.47 -1.36 -18.55
N LEU A 29 1.95 -0.46 -17.69
CA LEU A 29 1.80 0.99 -17.87
C LEU A 29 2.72 1.55 -18.96
N PHE A 30 3.80 0.83 -19.30
CA PHE A 30 4.87 1.29 -20.18
C PHE A 30 4.92 0.57 -21.53
N LYS A 31 4.30 -0.61 -21.65
CA LYS A 31 4.21 -1.35 -22.92
C LYS A 31 3.58 -0.50 -24.02
N ASP A 32 3.98 -0.74 -25.26
CA ASP A 32 3.35 -0.11 -26.43
C ASP A 32 1.86 -0.47 -26.46
N LYS A 33 1.02 0.57 -26.45
CA LYS A 33 -0.44 0.46 -26.47
C LYS A 33 -1.01 1.48 -27.45
N PRO A 34 -2.23 1.26 -27.96
CA PRO A 34 -2.99 2.26 -28.71
C PRO A 34 -3.05 3.61 -27.98
N PHE A 35 -3.11 4.71 -28.74
CA PHE A 35 -3.00 6.09 -28.23
C PHE A 35 -3.91 6.38 -27.01
N TYR A 36 -5.16 5.94 -27.02
CA TYR A 36 -6.09 6.15 -25.91
C TYR A 36 -5.64 5.48 -24.59
N LYS A 37 -5.00 4.30 -24.66
CA LYS A 37 -4.43 3.63 -23.48
C LYS A 37 -3.18 4.36 -22.97
N ARG A 38 -2.38 4.95 -23.85
CA ARG A 38 -1.22 5.78 -23.45
C ARG A 38 -1.66 7.02 -22.67
N ILE A 39 -2.70 7.71 -23.12
CA ILE A 39 -3.30 8.84 -22.39
C ILE A 39 -3.79 8.37 -21.02
N TYR A 40 -4.54 7.27 -20.97
CA TYR A 40 -5.05 6.71 -19.71
C TYR A 40 -3.92 6.35 -18.73
N ASN A 41 -2.84 5.71 -19.20
CA ASN A 41 -1.68 5.39 -18.37
C ASN A 41 -0.97 6.64 -17.85
N LYS A 42 -0.88 7.71 -18.66
CA LYS A 42 -0.34 9.01 -18.21
C LYS A 42 -1.17 9.59 -17.06
N TYR A 43 -2.50 9.50 -17.12
CA TYR A 43 -3.36 9.90 -16.00
C TYR A 43 -3.13 9.04 -14.75
N ARG A 44 -3.04 7.72 -14.91
CA ARG A 44 -2.75 6.80 -13.80
C ARG A 44 -1.42 7.10 -13.10
N ILE A 45 -0.36 7.33 -13.87
CA ILE A 45 0.95 7.73 -13.33
C ILE A 45 0.85 9.09 -12.61
N LYS A 46 0.10 10.05 -13.16
CA LYS A 46 -0.15 11.34 -12.49
C LYS A 46 -0.89 11.15 -11.17
N THR A 47 -1.89 10.28 -11.12
CA THR A 47 -2.59 9.91 -9.87
C THR A 47 -1.62 9.30 -8.87
N LEU A 48 -0.76 8.36 -9.29
CA LEU A 48 0.22 7.75 -8.39
C LEU A 48 1.23 8.76 -7.83
N LYS A 49 1.69 9.71 -8.66
CA LYS A 49 2.52 10.82 -8.18
C LYS A 49 1.82 11.65 -7.11
N LYS A 50 0.51 11.87 -7.25
CA LYS A 50 -0.28 12.54 -6.21
C LYS A 50 -0.36 11.70 -4.93
N ILE A 51 -0.67 10.40 -5.05
CA ILE A 51 -0.72 9.47 -3.92
C ILE A 51 0.61 9.49 -3.15
N ILE A 52 1.74 9.36 -3.85
CA ILE A 52 3.06 9.33 -3.21
C ILE A 52 3.36 10.61 -2.43
N LYS A 53 2.88 11.76 -2.92
CA LYS A 53 3.08 13.05 -2.25
C LYS A 53 2.12 13.32 -1.11
N SER A 54 0.96 12.67 -1.06
CA SER A 54 -0.14 13.05 -0.14
C SER A 54 -0.80 11.89 0.59
N GLY A 55 -0.30 10.68 0.43
CA GLY A 55 -0.72 9.52 1.20
C GLY A 55 -0.21 9.63 2.64
N PHE A 56 -1.00 9.10 3.57
CA PHE A 56 -0.69 9.06 4.99
C PHE A 56 0.41 8.01 5.26
N PRO A 57 1.58 8.41 5.79
CA PRO A 57 2.64 7.48 6.16
C PRO A 57 2.18 6.58 7.31
N GLN A 58 2.26 5.28 7.11
CA GLN A 58 1.81 4.25 8.06
C GLN A 58 2.76 3.04 8.04
N PRO A 59 2.80 2.23 9.11
CA PRO A 59 3.53 0.97 9.11
C PRO A 59 3.13 0.04 7.96
N ALA A 60 4.11 -0.58 7.32
CA ALA A 60 3.94 -1.80 6.56
C ALA A 60 4.99 -2.83 6.99
N ILE A 61 4.58 -4.06 7.26
CA ILE A 61 5.46 -5.09 7.81
C ILE A 61 5.39 -6.35 6.95
N VAL A 62 6.55 -6.92 6.63
CA VAL A 62 6.64 -8.22 5.96
C VAL A 62 6.16 -9.33 6.92
N VAL A 63 5.10 -10.05 6.56
CA VAL A 63 4.50 -11.09 7.40
C VAL A 63 4.69 -12.51 6.84
N SER A 64 4.97 -12.65 5.55
CA SER A 64 5.34 -13.92 4.93
C SER A 64 6.27 -13.70 3.75
N LEU A 65 7.16 -14.66 3.49
CA LEU A 65 8.03 -14.70 2.31
C LEU A 65 7.56 -15.74 1.27
N ASN A 66 6.62 -16.63 1.65
CA ASN A 66 6.05 -17.63 0.76
C ASN A 66 4.56 -17.90 1.11
N PRO A 67 3.60 -17.25 0.42
CA PRO A 67 3.78 -16.19 -0.58
C PRO A 67 4.39 -14.91 0.02
N PHE A 68 4.93 -14.01 -0.80
CA PHE A 68 5.49 -12.74 -0.30
C PHE A 68 4.36 -11.78 0.06
N LEU A 69 4.14 -11.59 1.36
CA LEU A 69 3.03 -10.82 1.93
C LEU A 69 3.53 -9.69 2.83
N VAL A 70 2.92 -8.52 2.66
CA VAL A 70 3.16 -7.32 3.47
C VAL A 70 1.83 -6.88 4.07
N ALA A 71 1.77 -6.73 5.39
CA ALA A 71 0.64 -6.16 6.10
C ALA A 71 0.81 -4.63 6.16
N ALA A 72 -0.05 -3.89 5.47
CA ALA A 72 -0.09 -2.42 5.55
C ALA A 72 -1.13 -2.00 6.60
N TYR A 73 -0.67 -1.33 7.66
CA TYR A 73 -1.51 -0.90 8.78
C TYR A 73 -2.24 0.41 8.48
N SER A 74 -3.40 0.57 9.11
CA SER A 74 -4.19 1.79 9.16
C SER A 74 -4.56 2.06 10.62
N ASP A 75 -4.06 3.15 11.18
CA ASP A 75 -4.39 3.59 12.55
C ASP A 75 -5.84 4.08 12.68
N ASP A 76 -6.42 4.63 11.61
CA ASP A 76 -7.82 5.10 11.62
C ASP A 76 -8.81 3.94 11.71
N LEU A 77 -8.47 2.80 11.10
CA LEU A 77 -9.32 1.61 11.06
C LEU A 77 -8.90 0.56 12.12
N ASP A 78 -7.77 0.77 12.78
CA ASP A 78 -7.05 -0.23 13.59
C ASP A 78 -7.00 -1.59 12.89
N CYS A 79 -6.59 -1.62 11.62
CA CYS A 79 -6.61 -2.84 10.82
C CYS A 79 -5.45 -2.89 9.83
N VAL A 80 -5.32 -4.03 9.15
CA VAL A 80 -4.33 -4.23 8.09
C VAL A 80 -5.00 -4.61 6.78
N ALA A 81 -4.37 -4.21 5.67
CA ALA A 81 -4.61 -4.79 4.36
C ALA A 81 -3.39 -5.66 4.01
N ILE A 82 -3.63 -6.94 3.70
CA ILE A 82 -2.57 -7.86 3.27
C ILE A 82 -2.31 -7.68 1.78
N LEU A 83 -1.06 -7.36 1.43
CA LEU A 83 -0.62 -7.12 0.06
C LEU A 83 0.29 -8.24 -0.41
N ALA A 84 -0.05 -8.86 -1.54
CA ALA A 84 0.82 -9.82 -2.21
C ALA A 84 1.70 -9.16 -3.27
N PHE A 85 2.99 -9.49 -3.25
CA PHE A 85 4.00 -8.92 -4.15
C PHE A 85 4.79 -10.00 -4.90
N PRO A 86 5.44 -9.65 -6.02
CA PRO A 86 6.41 -10.52 -6.68
C PRO A 86 7.59 -10.87 -5.75
N LYS A 87 8.00 -12.14 -5.72
CA LYS A 87 9.07 -12.65 -4.85
C LYS A 87 10.45 -12.02 -5.12
N ASP A 88 10.66 -11.49 -6.33
CA ASP A 88 11.94 -10.87 -6.72
C ASP A 88 12.33 -9.69 -5.82
N LEU A 89 11.33 -8.99 -5.27
CA LEU A 89 11.53 -7.89 -4.33
C LEU A 89 12.16 -8.33 -3.00
N ILE A 90 12.00 -9.61 -2.60
CA ILE A 90 12.59 -10.12 -1.35
C ILE A 90 14.11 -9.97 -1.41
N ASN A 91 14.73 -10.43 -2.50
CA ASN A 91 16.17 -10.40 -2.66
C ASN A 91 16.67 -8.99 -2.98
N GLU A 92 15.94 -8.24 -3.82
CA GLU A 92 16.30 -6.86 -4.19
C GLU A 92 16.41 -5.95 -2.96
N TYR A 93 15.46 -6.08 -2.02
CA TYR A 93 15.39 -5.25 -0.81
C TYR A 93 15.91 -5.97 0.45
N LYS A 94 16.49 -7.18 0.31
CA LYS A 94 17.00 -8.02 1.41
C LYS A 94 15.99 -8.20 2.55
N LEU A 95 14.74 -8.47 2.18
CA LEU A 95 13.62 -8.52 3.10
C LEU A 95 13.62 -9.81 3.91
N THR A 96 13.21 -9.68 5.16
CA THR A 96 12.96 -10.77 6.10
C THR A 96 11.58 -10.59 6.73
N ILE A 97 11.02 -11.63 7.34
CA ILE A 97 9.80 -11.48 8.15
C ILE A 97 10.09 -10.45 9.25
N GLY A 98 9.19 -9.47 9.42
CA GLY A 98 9.36 -8.35 10.34
C GLY A 98 10.07 -7.12 9.74
N SER A 99 10.57 -7.19 8.50
CA SER A 99 11.13 -6.00 7.84
C SER A 99 10.11 -4.85 7.79
N LYS A 100 10.52 -3.67 8.27
CA LYS A 100 9.73 -2.43 8.33
C LYS A 100 9.79 -1.69 6.99
N LEU A 101 8.63 -1.50 6.38
CA LEU A 101 8.38 -0.76 5.14
C LEU A 101 7.42 0.41 5.44
N LEU A 102 7.41 1.43 4.59
CA LEU A 102 6.52 2.58 4.73
C LEU A 102 5.35 2.47 3.76
N SER A 103 4.12 2.40 4.28
CA SER A 103 2.91 2.52 3.49
C SER A 103 2.48 3.98 3.37
N LEU A 104 1.96 4.35 2.20
CA LEU A 104 1.29 5.61 1.94
C LEU A 104 -0.18 5.32 1.67
N ASN A 105 -0.99 5.47 2.71
CA ASN A 105 -2.42 5.14 2.67
C ASN A 105 -3.22 6.31 2.12
N THR A 106 -4.14 6.03 1.20
CA THR A 106 -5.28 6.92 0.91
C THR A 106 -6.56 6.25 1.37
N TYR A 107 -7.56 7.04 1.77
CA TYR A 107 -8.73 6.50 2.46
C TYR A 107 -10.01 6.64 1.64
N LYS A 108 -10.91 5.68 1.79
CA LYS A 108 -12.22 5.64 1.15
C LYS A 108 -13.29 5.96 2.20
N ASN A 109 -14.15 6.91 1.87
CA ASN A 109 -15.39 7.15 2.63
C ASN A 109 -16.54 6.31 2.08
N GLY A 110 -17.53 6.00 2.91
CA GLY A 110 -18.72 5.25 2.55
C GLY A 110 -19.46 4.72 3.78
N ASN A 111 -20.43 3.84 3.53
CA ASN A 111 -21.26 3.25 4.58
C ASN A 111 -20.91 1.79 4.89
N GLU A 112 -20.04 1.17 4.07
CA GLU A 112 -19.71 -0.25 4.14
C GLU A 112 -18.21 -0.45 4.01
N TYR A 113 -17.66 -1.28 4.91
CA TYR A 113 -16.26 -1.67 4.88
C TYR A 113 -15.92 -2.40 3.59
N ASP A 114 -14.68 -2.23 3.09
CA ASP A 114 -14.16 -3.15 2.07
C ASP A 114 -14.17 -4.59 2.64
N ASN A 115 -14.46 -5.59 1.80
CA ASN A 115 -14.67 -6.98 2.23
C ASN A 115 -13.51 -7.62 3.00
N ASP A 116 -12.29 -7.11 2.80
CA ASP A 116 -11.09 -7.60 3.49
C ASP A 116 -10.77 -6.82 4.77
N ILE A 117 -11.52 -5.78 5.11
CA ILE A 117 -11.27 -4.96 6.28
C ILE A 117 -11.92 -5.59 7.50
N MET A 118 -11.08 -5.95 8.47
CA MET A 118 -11.49 -6.39 9.80
C MET A 118 -11.02 -5.32 10.79
N PRO A 119 -11.88 -4.34 11.14
CA PRO A 119 -11.54 -3.31 12.11
C PRO A 119 -11.10 -3.93 13.43
N GLY A 120 -10.09 -3.33 14.05
CA GLY A 120 -9.62 -3.71 15.36
C GLY A 120 -10.53 -3.21 16.48
N GLU A 121 -9.97 -3.13 17.69
CA GLU A 121 -10.73 -2.79 18.89
C GLU A 121 -11.01 -1.29 18.99
N ASN A 122 -10.23 -0.45 18.29
CA ASN A 122 -10.29 1.01 18.41
C ASN A 122 -10.35 1.75 17.05
N PRO A 123 -11.30 1.47 16.15
CA PRO A 123 -11.45 2.24 14.92
C PRO A 123 -11.92 3.68 15.25
N LYS A 124 -11.31 4.68 14.61
CA LYS A 124 -11.68 6.10 14.72
C LYS A 124 -12.95 6.44 13.93
N GLY A 125 -13.35 5.56 13.01
CA GLY A 125 -14.69 5.56 12.38
C GLY A 125 -14.87 6.57 11.24
N LEU A 126 -13.79 7.14 10.68
CA LEU A 126 -13.90 8.11 9.59
C LEU A 126 -13.92 7.46 8.20
N TRP A 127 -13.31 6.28 8.08
CA TRP A 127 -13.14 5.60 6.80
C TRP A 127 -13.73 4.19 6.83
N VAL A 128 -13.98 3.65 5.64
CA VAL A 128 -14.48 2.29 5.45
C VAL A 128 -13.52 1.42 4.63
N GLY A 129 -12.41 2.00 4.18
CA GLY A 129 -11.40 1.31 3.42
C GLY A 129 -10.21 2.22 3.16
N PHE A 130 -9.13 1.64 2.69
CA PHE A 130 -7.92 2.39 2.36
C PHE A 130 -7.18 1.75 1.19
N THR A 131 -6.25 2.47 0.57
CA THR A 131 -5.43 1.98 -0.54
C THR A 131 -3.96 2.21 -0.18
N PRO A 132 -3.27 1.19 0.35
CA PRO A 132 -1.86 1.29 0.71
C PRO A 132 -0.96 1.26 -0.54
N ASN A 133 0.10 2.07 -0.54
CA ASN A 133 1.16 2.01 -1.56
C ASN A 133 2.51 2.04 -0.84
N ILE A 134 3.36 1.05 -1.10
CA ILE A 134 4.63 0.91 -0.37
C ILE A 134 5.69 1.85 -0.96
N ALA A 135 6.10 2.86 -0.19
CA ALA A 135 7.01 3.92 -0.62
C ALA A 135 8.39 3.36 -0.99
N ASP A 136 8.88 2.38 -0.24
CA ASP A 136 10.16 1.69 -0.45
C ASP A 136 10.30 1.14 -1.87
N PHE A 137 9.20 0.64 -2.43
CA PHE A 137 9.15 0.05 -3.76
C PHE A 137 8.77 1.07 -4.84
N LEU A 138 8.55 2.35 -4.49
CA LEU A 138 8.01 3.36 -5.41
C LEU A 138 8.82 4.65 -5.48
N SER A 139 9.75 4.91 -4.58
CA SER A 139 10.58 6.11 -4.57
C SER A 139 12.07 5.76 -4.50
N GLU A 140 12.93 6.65 -4.97
CA GLU A 140 14.38 6.58 -4.70
C GLU A 140 14.79 7.43 -3.48
N ASP A 141 13.87 8.21 -2.90
CA ASP A 141 14.14 9.14 -1.79
C ASP A 141 14.19 8.40 -0.43
N MET A 142 15.07 7.39 -0.36
CA MET A 142 15.14 6.44 0.75
C MET A 142 15.47 7.10 2.09
N GLU A 143 16.30 8.14 2.11
CA GLU A 143 16.62 8.86 3.35
C GLU A 143 15.37 9.48 4.00
N ILE A 144 14.46 10.01 3.18
CA ILE A 144 13.22 10.63 3.67
C ILE A 144 12.26 9.54 4.16
N ILE A 145 12.18 8.43 3.43
CA ILE A 145 11.40 7.25 3.83
C ILE A 145 11.87 6.72 5.18
N GLU A 146 13.19 6.54 5.38
CA GLU A 146 13.74 6.03 6.63
C GLU A 146 13.48 6.99 7.80
N ARG A 147 13.61 8.30 7.61
CA ARG A 147 13.22 9.28 8.64
C ARG A 147 11.75 9.14 9.02
N LYS A 148 10.86 8.95 8.03
CA LYS A 148 9.44 8.76 8.30
C LYS A 148 9.14 7.45 9.02
N LYS A 149 9.92 6.39 8.80
CA LYS A 149 9.79 5.16 9.59
C LYS A 149 10.21 5.37 11.05
N ILE A 150 11.26 6.16 11.29
CA ILE A 150 11.74 6.51 12.64
C ILE A 150 10.70 7.33 13.40
N ASP A 151 9.98 8.23 12.72
CA ASP A 151 8.92 9.05 13.33
C ASP A 151 7.72 8.20 13.83
N ILE A 152 7.58 6.95 13.38
CA ILE A 152 6.48 6.04 13.76
C ILE A 152 6.90 5.24 14.99
N SER A 153 6.08 5.30 16.05
CA SER A 153 6.36 4.58 17.31
C SER A 153 6.37 3.06 17.13
N ASP A 154 7.17 2.37 17.95
CA ASP A 154 7.23 0.90 17.96
C ASP A 154 5.89 0.23 18.29
N GLU A 155 5.00 0.93 19.00
CA GLU A 155 3.63 0.48 19.24
C GLU A 155 2.87 0.23 17.93
N TYR A 156 2.89 1.19 16.99
CA TYR A 156 2.22 1.05 15.70
C TYR A 156 2.86 -0.04 14.84
N TRP A 157 4.19 -0.18 14.89
CA TRP A 157 4.89 -1.27 14.21
C TRP A 157 4.48 -2.65 14.76
N GLY A 158 4.45 -2.79 16.09
CA GLY A 158 4.04 -4.01 16.78
C GLY A 158 2.58 -4.35 16.49
N ARG A 159 1.69 -3.37 16.55
CA ARG A 159 0.26 -3.52 16.26
C ARG A 159 0.02 -3.98 14.83
N GLY A 160 0.68 -3.35 13.85
CA GLY A 160 0.58 -3.76 12.45
C GLY A 160 1.06 -5.19 12.21
N TYR A 161 2.13 -5.62 12.90
CA TYR A 161 2.63 -6.98 12.81
C TYR A 161 1.67 -8.01 13.44
N GLU A 162 1.18 -7.73 14.65
CA GLU A 162 0.21 -8.57 15.36
C GLU A 162 -1.06 -8.80 14.52
N LEU A 163 -1.66 -7.71 14.04
CA LEU A 163 -2.85 -7.77 13.20
C LEU A 163 -2.56 -8.47 11.87
N GLY A 164 -1.38 -8.26 11.29
CA GLY A 164 -0.91 -8.97 10.10
C GLY A 164 -0.89 -10.48 10.28
N LEU A 165 -0.28 -10.96 11.36
CA LEU A 165 -0.22 -12.39 11.68
C LEU A 165 -1.62 -12.97 11.96
N LYS A 166 -2.44 -12.25 12.74
CA LYS A 166 -3.82 -12.65 13.02
C LYS A 166 -4.64 -12.77 11.72
N TYR A 167 -4.47 -11.82 10.80
CA TYR A 167 -5.20 -11.79 9.55
C TYR A 167 -4.87 -13.01 8.67
N ILE A 168 -3.58 -13.25 8.39
CA ILE A 168 -3.17 -14.35 7.49
C ILE A 168 -3.52 -15.73 8.05
N ASN A 169 -3.62 -15.87 9.37
CA ASN A 169 -4.07 -17.11 10.00
C ASN A 169 -5.58 -17.35 9.82
N ASN A 170 -6.39 -16.28 9.86
CA ASN A 170 -7.84 -16.38 9.71
C ASN A 170 -8.28 -16.41 8.23
N PHE A 171 -7.53 -15.75 7.36
CA PHE A 171 -7.87 -15.54 5.95
C PHE A 171 -6.66 -15.78 5.03
N PRO A 172 -6.11 -17.01 4.96
CA PRO A 172 -4.84 -17.29 4.27
C PRO A 172 -4.85 -16.99 2.76
N ASP A 173 -6.04 -16.96 2.14
CA ASP A 173 -6.22 -16.75 0.70
C ASP A 173 -6.79 -15.36 0.34
N VAL A 174 -6.90 -14.45 1.32
CA VAL A 174 -7.44 -13.11 1.12
C VAL A 174 -6.32 -12.08 1.14
N GLN A 175 -5.93 -11.62 -0.05
CA GLN A 175 -4.92 -10.59 -0.23
C GLN A 175 -5.32 -9.63 -1.35
N ARG A 176 -4.89 -8.39 -1.21
CA ARG A 176 -4.89 -7.42 -2.31
C ARG A 176 -3.64 -7.56 -3.15
N SER A 177 -3.68 -7.03 -4.36
CA SER A 177 -2.46 -6.84 -5.14
C SER A 177 -1.59 -5.77 -4.48
N GLY A 178 -0.30 -6.07 -4.29
CA GLY A 178 0.70 -5.09 -3.90
C GLY A 178 1.09 -4.12 -5.03
N GLU A 179 0.63 -4.39 -6.25
CA GLU A 179 0.93 -3.53 -7.39
C GLU A 179 0.28 -2.13 -7.22
N PRO A 180 1.03 -1.05 -7.47
CA PRO A 180 0.52 0.32 -7.36
C PRO A 180 -0.75 0.53 -8.19
N LEU A 181 -1.72 1.26 -7.63
CA LEU A 181 -3.05 1.52 -8.19
C LEU A 181 -3.99 0.30 -8.26
N LEU A 182 -3.57 -0.88 -7.80
CA LEU A 182 -4.39 -2.09 -7.72
C LEU A 182 -4.59 -2.59 -6.28
N SER A 183 -3.96 -1.94 -5.31
CA SER A 183 -4.01 -2.26 -3.87
C SER A 183 -5.26 -1.79 -3.13
N GLY A 184 -6.22 -1.19 -3.83
CA GLY A 184 -7.40 -0.59 -3.19
C GLY A 184 -8.54 -1.55 -2.87
N LYS A 185 -8.47 -2.79 -3.35
CA LYS A 185 -9.44 -3.85 -3.05
C LYS A 185 -8.85 -5.22 -3.38
N ILE A 186 -9.45 -6.28 -2.84
CA ILE A 186 -9.19 -7.65 -3.31
C ILE A 186 -9.48 -7.71 -4.83
N PRO A 187 -8.61 -8.32 -5.65
CA PRO A 187 -8.95 -8.64 -7.02
C PRO A 187 -10.28 -9.41 -7.05
N LEU A 188 -11.25 -8.94 -7.83
CA LEU A 188 -12.41 -9.77 -8.14
C LEU A 188 -11.85 -10.99 -8.89
N GLY A 189 -12.22 -12.20 -8.44
CA GLY A 189 -11.74 -13.46 -9.01
C GLY A 189 -11.73 -13.42 -10.54
N ILE A 190 -10.64 -13.91 -11.11
CA ILE A 190 -10.51 -14.17 -12.54
C ILE A 190 -11.50 -15.27 -12.91
#